data_AF-A0A813PZZ3-F1
#
_entry.id   AF-A0A813PZZ3-F1
#
_cell.length_a   1.000
_cell.length_b   1.000
_cell.length_c   1.000
_cell.angle_alpha   90.00
_cell.angle_beta   90.00
_cell.angle_gamma   90.00
#
_symmetry.space_group_name_H-M   'P 1'
#
loop_
_entity.id
_entity.type
_entity.pdbx_description
1 polymer ?
#
loop_
_entity_poly.entity_id
_entity_poly.type
_entity_poly.pdbx_seq_one_letter_code
_entity_poly.pdbx_strand_id
1 'polypeptide(L)'
;MKNFSENKRCLRYISAQRSELFRTFAQRLAYELGVNLDEDIRLWVVNTHKISNNTHHYHHSQPLLTSTLTYCNDYDKKVNDIFQYEILNRRVLAIYVEQKLFMNNIYQLLPFEIDNILIFVRFYNAQDESLLYIGHFLFSQKQSFQKCLNDIALRMKISICSSTTFIVHQSQPKHNQIHQYESLKSSDFELLLSQVLSPCLSGISIIIQIVNPNQTDKENSLTTVDDYLRNLSSRQEFDVYHRDSLRNECLFKLFLPLKTSIKHVIQLIAERIEYSEEQIIIQKSSNSTLITNITTSTSSLHIGCEQKLRDLYPNLRITGTSPRKIIFKKLPFNYTELEHRRLFRLFVTNSRKKDEQREVQLYVRKSSTVAEFLVEIKQWMPAVCSENGSQQLR
;
A
#
# COMPACT_ATOMS: atom_id res chain seq x y z
N MET A 1 12.49 31.99 4.14
CA MET A 1 11.42 30.98 4.03
C MET A 1 12.06 29.66 3.60
N LYS A 2 12.36 28.77 4.56
CA LYS A 2 12.85 27.42 4.28
C LYS A 2 11.65 26.48 4.24
N ASN A 3 11.55 25.72 3.16
CA ASN A 3 10.49 24.73 2.91
C ASN A 3 10.44 23.69 4.02
N PHE A 4 9.39 23.72 4.85
CA PHE A 4 9.02 22.65 5.79
C PHE A 4 8.28 21.52 5.05
N SER A 5 8.85 21.03 3.95
CA SER A 5 8.27 19.96 3.13
C SER A 5 9.17 18.73 3.09
N GLU A 6 9.61 18.24 4.26
CA GLU A 6 10.07 16.86 4.41
C GLU A 6 9.71 16.36 5.81
N ASN A 7 8.43 16.03 6.04
CA ASN A 7 8.04 15.12 7.12
C ASN A 7 8.50 13.69 6.75
N LYS A 8 9.83 13.48 6.69
CA LYS A 8 10.41 12.14 6.71
C LYS A 8 10.10 11.57 8.09
N ARG A 9 9.21 10.58 8.15
CA ARG A 9 9.07 9.68 9.31
C ARG A 9 10.44 9.03 9.56
N CYS A 10 11.29 9.70 10.32
CA CYS A 10 12.67 9.29 10.50
C CYS A 10 12.69 8.29 11.66
N LEU A 11 12.53 7.01 11.33
CA LEU A 11 12.89 5.95 12.27
C LEU A 11 14.38 6.12 12.60
N ARG A 12 14.68 6.44 13.86
CA ARG A 12 16.05 6.58 14.35
C ARG A 12 16.34 5.44 15.31
N TYR A 13 17.50 4.81 15.15
CA TYR A 13 18.01 3.79 16.06
C TYR A 13 19.10 4.42 16.91
N ILE A 14 18.91 4.40 18.23
CA ILE A 14 19.89 4.92 19.19
C ILE A 14 20.30 3.77 20.09
N SER A 15 21.60 3.55 20.23
CA SER A 15 22.15 2.55 21.14
C SER A 15 22.01 3.03 22.59
N ALA A 16 21.53 2.14 23.45
CA ALA A 16 21.34 2.39 24.87
C ALA A 16 22.13 1.36 25.69
N GLN A 17 22.80 1.80 26.75
CA GLN A 17 23.40 0.88 27.72
C GLN A 17 22.32 0.37 28.67
N ARG A 18 22.27 -0.95 28.92
CA ARG A 18 21.22 -1.55 29.75
C ARG A 18 21.13 -0.97 31.16
N SER A 19 22.28 -0.67 31.75
CA SER A 19 22.40 -0.14 33.11
C SER A 19 22.21 1.36 33.21
N GLU A 20 22.12 2.08 32.08
CA GLU A 20 21.98 3.53 32.11
C GLU A 20 20.60 3.93 32.63
N LEU A 21 20.53 5.10 33.27
CA LEU A 21 19.27 5.70 33.68
C LEU A 21 18.53 6.23 32.45
N PHE A 22 17.21 6.10 32.46
CA PHE A 22 16.38 6.60 31.37
C PHE A 22 16.54 8.10 31.17
N ARG A 23 16.75 8.88 32.24
CA ARG A 23 17.09 10.32 32.14
C ARG A 23 18.31 10.58 31.26
N THR A 24 19.39 9.84 31.46
CA THR A 24 20.63 10.01 30.71
C THR A 24 20.44 9.65 29.24
N PHE A 25 19.68 8.58 28.98
CA PHE A 25 19.29 8.21 27.62
C PHE A 25 18.42 9.30 26.97
N ALA A 26 17.42 9.81 27.68
CA ALA A 26 16.49 10.83 27.18
C ALA A 26 17.20 12.16 26.87
N GLN A 27 18.17 12.57 27.69
CA GLN A 27 19.00 13.75 27.42
C GLN A 27 19.85 13.57 26.15
N ARG A 28 20.44 12.38 25.97
CA ARG A 28 21.17 12.06 24.73
C ARG A 28 20.24 12.06 23.51
N LEU A 29 19.05 11.48 23.63
CA LEU A 29 18.02 11.51 22.58
C LEU A 29 17.66 12.95 22.21
N ALA A 30 17.44 13.82 23.20
CA ALA A 30 17.12 15.23 22.98
C ALA A 30 18.28 15.98 22.29
N TYR A 31 19.52 15.74 22.71
CA TYR A 31 20.72 16.27 22.06
C TYR A 31 20.84 15.84 20.59
N GLU A 32 20.65 14.56 20.29
CA GLU A 32 20.67 14.01 18.92
C GLU A 32 19.53 14.55 18.03
N LEU A 33 18.43 14.94 18.65
CA LEU A 33 17.31 15.59 17.96
C LEU A 33 17.49 17.11 17.84
N GLY A 34 18.46 17.70 18.56
CA GLY A 34 18.68 19.15 18.59
C GLY A 34 17.58 19.91 19.33
N VAL A 35 16.99 19.30 20.37
CA VAL A 35 15.82 19.81 21.10
C VAL A 35 16.03 19.74 22.61
N ASN A 36 15.28 20.53 23.37
CA ASN A 36 15.28 20.47 24.84
C ASN A 36 14.31 19.39 25.35
N LEU A 37 14.79 18.50 26.23
CA LEU A 37 14.00 17.36 26.73
C LEU A 37 12.70 17.79 27.42
N ASP A 38 12.73 18.83 28.24
CA ASP A 38 11.60 19.20 29.11
C ASP A 38 10.64 20.20 28.45
N GLU A 39 11.12 20.97 27.46
CA GLU A 39 10.34 22.03 26.80
C GLU A 39 9.82 21.61 25.43
N ASP A 40 10.54 20.73 24.73
CA ASP A 40 10.36 20.55 23.29
C ASP A 40 9.74 19.23 22.93
N ILE A 41 9.90 18.23 23.78
CA ILE A 41 9.50 16.87 23.50
C ILE A 41 8.77 16.20 24.65
N ARG A 42 7.94 15.22 24.32
CA ARG A 42 7.32 14.30 25.26
C ARG A 42 7.55 12.87 24.80
N LEU A 43 8.02 12.02 25.73
CA LEU A 43 8.38 10.64 25.45
C LEU A 43 7.23 9.69 25.81
N TRP A 44 6.80 8.92 24.81
CA TRP A 44 5.75 7.92 24.94
C TRP A 44 6.33 6.54 24.65
N VAL A 45 6.40 5.67 25.65
CA VAL A 45 6.91 4.30 25.49
C VAL A 45 5.86 3.46 24.79
N VAL A 46 6.27 2.73 23.75
CA VAL A 46 5.41 1.88 22.94
C VAL A 46 5.37 0.48 23.53
N ASN A 47 4.26 0.10 24.14
CA ASN A 47 4.03 -1.24 24.66
C ASN A 47 3.27 -2.08 23.61
N THR A 48 3.96 -2.96 22.90
CA THR A 48 3.33 -3.97 22.03
C THR A 48 2.89 -5.21 22.83
N HIS A 49 1.61 -5.57 22.84
CA HIS A 49 1.24 -6.90 23.35
C HIS A 49 1.90 -8.00 22.50
N LYS A 50 2.47 -9.03 23.15
CA LYS A 50 3.22 -10.17 22.55
C LYS A 50 2.80 -10.46 21.10
N ILE A 51 3.62 -10.02 20.13
CA ILE A 51 3.54 -10.50 18.75
C ILE A 51 4.21 -11.88 18.75
N SER A 52 3.43 -12.94 18.51
CA SER A 52 3.96 -14.29 18.43
C SER A 52 4.96 -14.43 17.28
N ASN A 53 6.00 -15.24 17.51
CA ASN A 53 7.25 -15.36 16.74
C ASN A 53 7.15 -15.75 15.24
N ASN A 54 5.99 -15.71 14.59
CA ASN A 54 5.79 -16.36 13.28
C ASN A 54 5.64 -15.45 12.06
N THR A 55 5.85 -14.14 12.16
CA THR A 55 5.84 -13.25 10.98
C THR A 55 7.24 -12.72 10.68
N HIS A 56 7.90 -13.31 9.68
CA HIS A 56 9.20 -12.86 9.13
C HIS A 56 9.15 -11.49 8.41
N HIS A 57 8.02 -10.78 8.46
CA HIS A 57 7.85 -9.45 7.92
C HIS A 57 7.39 -8.50 9.02
N TYR A 58 8.37 -7.96 9.75
CA TYR A 58 8.18 -6.73 10.52
C TYR A 58 8.02 -5.59 9.52
N HIS A 59 6.78 -5.21 9.22
CA HIS A 59 6.56 -3.87 8.66
C HIS A 59 6.66 -2.89 9.83
N HIS A 60 7.65 -1.99 9.80
CA HIS A 60 7.95 -1.05 10.90
C HIS A 60 6.79 -0.11 11.29
N SER A 61 5.66 -0.13 10.58
CA SER A 61 4.41 0.56 10.90
C SER A 61 3.37 -0.30 11.66
N GLN A 62 3.54 -1.61 11.72
CA GLN A 62 2.65 -2.55 12.45
C GLN A 62 2.62 -2.33 13.98
N PRO A 63 3.71 -1.97 14.68
CA PRO A 63 3.69 -1.93 16.14
C PRO A 63 2.81 -0.82 16.71
N LEU A 64 2.76 0.35 16.06
CA LEU A 64 2.13 1.57 16.59
C LEU A 64 0.59 1.55 16.59
N LEU A 65 -0.03 0.70 15.78
CA LEU A 65 -1.50 0.62 15.66
C LEU A 65 -2.13 -0.35 16.67
N THR A 66 -1.34 -1.26 17.24
CA THR A 66 -1.79 -2.28 18.21
C THR A 66 -1.09 -2.16 19.56
N SER A 67 -0.18 -1.18 19.70
CA SER A 67 0.53 -0.89 20.94
C SER A 67 -0.20 0.13 21.79
N THR A 68 -0.20 -0.09 23.10
CA THR A 68 -0.55 0.96 24.05
C THR A 68 0.66 1.88 24.24
N LEU A 69 0.43 3.17 24.33
CA LEU A 69 1.47 4.14 24.66
C LEU A 69 1.39 4.45 26.16
N THR A 70 2.53 4.49 26.83
CA THR A 70 2.61 4.95 28.22
C THR A 70 3.48 6.20 28.27
N TYR A 71 2.93 7.27 28.85
CA TYR A 71 3.72 8.46 29.13
C TYR A 71 4.85 8.09 30.10
N CYS A 72 6.08 8.39 29.71
CA CYS A 72 7.24 8.07 30.54
C CYS A 72 7.59 9.24 31.45
N ASN A 73 7.27 9.12 32.73
CA ASN A 73 7.74 10.02 33.79
C ASN A 73 8.81 9.39 34.69
N ASP A 74 9.07 8.09 34.53
CA ASP A 74 10.00 7.30 35.34
C ASP A 74 11.47 7.49 34.92
N TYR A 75 11.95 8.73 34.95
CA TYR A 75 13.31 9.07 34.55
C TYR A 75 14.41 8.41 35.38
N ASP A 76 14.08 7.93 36.57
CA ASP A 76 15.02 7.36 37.53
C ASP A 76 15.14 5.84 37.42
N LYS A 77 14.33 5.19 36.57
CA LYS A 77 14.47 3.76 36.27
C LYS A 77 15.61 3.52 35.27
N LYS A 78 16.21 2.32 35.32
CA LYS A 78 17.20 1.90 34.31
C LYS A 78 16.49 1.59 33.01
N VAL A 79 17.14 1.84 31.87
CA VAL A 79 16.55 1.54 30.56
C VAL A 79 16.18 0.05 30.44
N ASN A 80 16.97 -0.86 31.03
CA ASN A 80 16.65 -2.29 31.07
C ASN A 80 15.31 -2.63 31.74
N ASP A 81 14.87 -1.84 32.71
CA ASP A 81 13.61 -2.07 33.43
C ASP A 81 12.40 -1.55 32.62
N ILE A 82 12.67 -0.75 31.59
CA ILE A 82 11.69 -0.19 30.65
C ILE A 82 11.61 -1.03 29.36
N PHE A 83 12.67 -1.75 28.99
CA PHE A 83 12.68 -2.65 27.82
C PHE A 83 11.65 -3.77 27.98
N GLN A 84 10.73 -3.88 27.02
CA GLN A 84 9.66 -4.87 27.07
C GLN A 84 9.81 -5.98 26.02
N TYR A 85 10.69 -5.86 25.01
CA TYR A 85 10.71 -6.77 23.85
C TYR A 85 12.09 -7.21 23.37
N GLU A 86 12.16 -8.46 22.91
CA GLU A 86 13.30 -9.04 22.18
C GLU A 86 12.89 -9.32 20.72
N ILE A 87 13.60 -8.71 19.77
CA ILE A 87 13.46 -8.94 18.34
C ILE A 87 14.76 -9.55 17.85
N LEU A 88 14.73 -10.79 17.33
CA LEU A 88 15.89 -11.45 16.70
C LEU A 88 17.17 -11.38 17.58
N ASN A 89 17.04 -11.73 18.87
CA ASN A 89 18.10 -11.67 19.89
C ASN A 89 18.62 -10.25 20.23
N ARG A 90 17.89 -9.19 19.86
CA ARG A 90 18.16 -7.80 20.27
C ARG A 90 17.00 -7.24 21.07
N ARG A 91 17.27 -6.63 22.22
CA ARG A 91 16.25 -5.88 22.97
C ARG A 91 16.03 -4.52 22.30
N VAL A 92 14.79 -4.23 21.93
CA VAL A 92 14.41 -2.98 21.26
C VAL A 92 13.35 -2.28 22.10
N LEU A 93 13.60 -1.01 22.42
CA LEU A 93 12.66 -0.12 23.06
C LEU A 93 12.16 0.86 22.00
N ALA A 94 10.87 0.80 21.70
CA ALA A 94 10.25 1.76 20.79
C ALA A 94 9.68 2.92 21.61
N ILE A 95 10.01 4.14 21.19
CA ILE A 95 9.56 5.38 21.83
C ILE A 95 8.97 6.28 20.75
N TYR A 96 7.72 6.69 20.95
CA TYR A 96 7.12 7.76 20.19
C TYR A 96 7.51 9.10 20.82
N VAL A 97 8.20 9.94 20.05
CA VAL A 97 8.64 11.26 20.49
C VAL A 97 7.66 12.29 19.93
N GLU A 98 6.80 12.81 20.80
CA GLU A 98 5.98 13.97 20.49
C GLU A 98 6.86 15.22 20.53
N GLN A 99 6.76 16.10 19.54
CA GLN A 99 7.50 17.35 19.48
C GLN A 99 6.54 18.54 19.50
N LYS A 100 7.02 19.70 19.98
CA LYS A 100 6.24 20.93 19.98
C LYS A 100 5.81 21.34 18.57
N LEU A 101 4.57 21.82 18.49
CA LEU A 101 3.94 22.25 17.25
C LEU A 101 3.82 23.76 17.25
N PHE A 102 3.91 24.36 16.06
CA PHE A 102 3.60 25.77 15.90
C PHE A 102 2.08 25.96 15.93
N MET A 103 1.57 26.44 17.05
CA MET A 103 0.14 26.68 17.28
C MET A 103 -0.03 28.08 17.90
N ASN A 104 -1.01 28.84 17.43
CA ASN A 104 -1.30 30.20 17.94
C ASN A 104 -0.07 31.13 17.96
N ASN A 105 0.77 31.05 16.92
CA ASN A 105 2.02 31.81 16.77
C ASN A 105 3.14 31.47 17.78
N ILE A 106 3.02 30.37 18.53
CA ILE A 106 4.01 29.93 19.52
C ILE A 106 4.33 28.45 19.30
N TYR A 107 5.60 28.06 19.46
CA TYR A 107 5.98 26.64 19.50
C TYR A 107 5.75 26.09 20.90
N GLN A 108 4.77 25.20 21.05
CA GLN A 108 4.48 24.56 22.33
C GLN A 108 4.04 23.11 22.16
N LEU A 109 4.30 22.30 23.19
CA LEU A 109 3.69 20.99 23.33
C LEU A 109 2.19 21.15 23.64
N LEU A 110 1.40 20.15 23.27
CA LEU A 110 -0.02 20.13 23.65
C LEU A 110 -0.15 20.05 25.18
N PRO A 111 -1.05 20.83 25.81
CA PRO A 111 -1.33 20.72 27.24
C PRO A 111 -1.64 19.27 27.64
N PHE A 112 -1.01 18.81 28.71
CA PHE A 112 -1.10 17.41 29.16
C PHE A 112 -1.28 17.34 30.66
N GLU A 113 -2.30 16.58 31.07
CA GLU A 113 -2.53 16.14 32.43
C GLU A 113 -2.35 14.62 32.48
N ILE A 114 -2.02 14.06 33.65
CA ILE A 114 -1.75 12.62 33.81
C ILE A 114 -2.95 11.76 33.39
N ASP A 115 -4.18 12.27 33.57
CA ASP A 115 -5.43 11.61 33.17
C ASP A 115 -5.71 11.70 31.65
N ASN A 116 -4.93 12.48 30.89
CA ASN A 116 -5.14 12.64 29.46
C ASN A 116 -4.61 11.43 28.70
N ILE A 117 -5.33 11.06 27.65
CA ILE A 117 -4.93 10.01 26.72
C ILE A 117 -4.53 10.59 25.37
N LEU A 118 -3.51 9.98 24.76
CA LEU A 118 -3.09 10.32 23.41
C LEU A 118 -3.87 9.49 22.40
N ILE A 119 -4.63 10.15 21.53
CA ILE A 119 -5.41 9.52 20.46
C ILE A 119 -4.86 9.95 19.10
N PHE A 120 -4.56 8.97 18.25
CA PHE A 120 -4.22 9.17 16.86
C PHE A 120 -5.47 9.25 15.99
N VAL A 121 -5.52 10.23 15.10
CA VAL A 121 -6.72 10.48 14.29
C VAL A 121 -6.37 10.40 12.81
N ARG A 122 -7.16 9.61 12.09
CA ARG A 122 -7.18 9.59 10.63
C ARG A 122 -8.55 10.05 10.13
N PHE A 123 -8.57 10.76 9.02
CA PHE A 123 -9.78 11.13 8.33
C PHE A 123 -9.89 10.40 7.02
N TYR A 124 -11.06 9.82 6.78
CA TYR A 124 -11.35 9.19 5.52
C TYR A 124 -12.05 10.16 4.58
N ASN A 125 -11.38 10.45 3.46
CA ASN A 125 -12.01 11.18 2.38
C ASN A 125 -12.60 10.18 1.37
N ALA A 126 -13.94 10.08 1.34
CA ALA A 126 -14.64 9.19 0.41
C ALA A 126 -14.50 9.64 -1.06
N GLN A 127 -14.22 10.91 -1.33
CA GLN A 127 -14.01 11.43 -2.69
C GLN A 127 -12.70 10.92 -3.28
N ASP A 128 -11.63 10.93 -2.47
CA ASP A 128 -10.29 10.52 -2.88
C ASP A 128 -9.97 9.06 -2.54
N GLU A 129 -10.94 8.33 -1.97
CA GLU A 129 -10.78 6.96 -1.44
C GLU A 129 -9.51 6.80 -0.57
N SER A 130 -9.21 7.79 0.28
CA SER A 130 -7.93 7.88 0.99
C SER A 130 -8.06 8.15 2.48
N LEU A 131 -7.09 7.62 3.25
CA LEU A 131 -6.94 7.90 4.68
C LEU A 131 -5.86 8.94 4.91
N LEU A 132 -6.25 10.10 5.42
CA LEU A 132 -5.38 11.21 5.76
C LEU A 132 -5.05 11.15 7.25
N TYR A 133 -3.76 11.17 7.60
CA TYR A 133 -3.34 11.27 8.99
C TYR A 133 -3.36 12.72 9.45
N ILE A 134 -4.24 13.04 10.41
CA ILE A 134 -4.43 14.41 10.93
C ILE A 134 -3.43 14.74 12.04
N GLY A 135 -2.85 13.71 12.65
CA GLY A 135 -1.97 13.83 13.80
C GLY A 135 -2.54 13.13 15.03
N HIS A 136 -2.15 13.61 16.19
CA HIS A 136 -2.62 13.16 17.49
C HIS A 136 -3.23 14.30 18.31
N PHE A 137 -4.05 13.92 19.27
CA PHE A 137 -4.72 14.79 20.22
C PHE A 137 -4.57 14.24 21.63
N LEU A 138 -4.64 15.13 22.62
CA LEU A 138 -4.65 14.79 24.04
C LEU A 138 -6.03 15.15 24.57
N PHE A 139 -6.77 14.14 25.03
CA PHE A 139 -8.11 14.32 25.58
C PHE A 139 -8.19 13.77 26.98
N SER A 140 -8.95 14.45 27.85
CA SER A 140 -9.28 13.91 29.16
C SER A 140 -10.26 12.77 29.01
N GLN A 141 -10.05 11.66 29.74
CA GLN A 141 -10.99 10.54 29.77
C GLN A 141 -12.40 10.94 30.26
N LYS A 142 -12.49 12.06 31.00
CA LYS A 142 -13.74 12.62 31.55
C LYS A 142 -14.43 13.61 30.60
N GLN A 143 -13.87 13.85 29.41
CA GLN A 143 -14.47 14.72 28.40
C GLN A 143 -15.55 13.96 27.61
N SER A 144 -16.62 14.64 27.18
CA SER A 144 -17.59 14.03 26.27
C SER A 144 -16.98 13.76 24.90
N PHE A 145 -17.35 12.63 24.29
CA PHE A 145 -16.81 12.24 22.99
C PHE A 145 -17.17 13.25 21.89
N GLN A 146 -18.39 13.79 21.92
CA GLN A 146 -18.84 14.83 20.99
C GLN A 146 -17.94 16.07 21.02
N LYS A 147 -17.50 16.51 22.20
CA LYS A 147 -16.58 17.64 22.31
C LYS A 147 -15.23 17.30 21.66
N CYS A 148 -14.73 16.08 21.82
CA CYS A 148 -13.51 15.62 21.17
C CYS A 148 -13.64 15.67 19.64
N LEU A 149 -14.77 15.21 19.08
CA LEU A 149 -15.02 15.28 17.63
C LEU A 149 -15.05 16.72 17.11
N ASN A 150 -15.68 17.63 17.88
CA ASN A 150 -15.72 19.06 17.54
C ASN A 150 -14.31 19.66 17.55
N ASP A 151 -13.49 19.36 18.55
CA ASP A 151 -12.10 19.83 18.65
C ASP A 151 -11.24 19.32 17.47
N ILE A 152 -11.47 18.07 17.04
CA ILE A 152 -10.81 17.48 15.87
C ILE A 152 -11.20 18.22 14.59
N ALA A 153 -12.49 18.40 14.33
CA ALA A 153 -12.94 19.04 13.10
C ALA A 153 -12.57 20.54 13.06
N LEU A 154 -12.53 21.23 14.21
CA LEU A 154 -11.99 22.59 14.30
C LEU A 154 -10.52 22.63 13.84
N ARG A 155 -9.68 21.68 14.29
CA ARG A 155 -8.28 21.59 13.86
C ARG A 155 -8.14 21.29 12.37
N MET A 156 -9.06 20.52 11.81
CA MET A 156 -9.14 20.26 10.36
C MET A 156 -9.67 21.45 9.55
N LYS A 157 -10.12 22.53 10.21
CA LYS A 157 -10.80 23.68 9.60
C LYS A 157 -12.06 23.28 8.83
N ILE A 158 -12.77 22.27 9.33
CA ILE A 158 -14.05 21.83 8.77
C ILE A 158 -15.17 22.57 9.50
N SER A 159 -16.04 23.22 8.73
CA SER A 159 -17.26 23.82 9.27
C SER A 159 -18.24 22.72 9.65
N ILE A 160 -18.40 22.49 10.96
CA ILE A 160 -19.38 21.56 11.50
C ILE A 160 -20.71 22.31 11.67
N CYS A 161 -21.79 21.74 11.15
CA CYS A 161 -23.15 22.19 11.43
C CYS A 161 -23.79 21.24 12.45
N SER A 162 -24.85 21.67 13.12
CA SER A 162 -25.62 20.81 14.05
C SER A 162 -26.21 19.56 13.37
N SER A 163 -26.31 19.54 12.04
CA SER A 163 -26.75 18.41 11.23
C SER A 163 -25.61 17.52 10.71
N THR A 164 -24.34 17.80 11.06
CA THR A 164 -23.20 17.01 10.60
C THR A 164 -23.16 15.66 11.30
N THR A 165 -23.30 14.58 10.53
CA THR A 165 -23.21 13.21 11.04
C THR A 165 -21.77 12.68 10.91
N PHE A 166 -21.21 12.22 12.01
CA PHE A 166 -19.91 11.56 12.05
C PHE A 166 -20.07 10.04 12.05
N ILE A 167 -19.28 9.37 11.22
CA ILE A 167 -19.00 7.95 11.32
C ILE A 167 -17.61 7.83 11.93
N VAL A 168 -17.50 7.09 13.02
CA VAL A 168 -16.23 6.95 13.75
C VAL A 168 -15.95 5.49 14.00
N HIS A 169 -14.72 5.09 13.69
CA HIS A 169 -14.25 3.75 13.95
C HIS A 169 -13.02 3.76 14.86
N GLN A 170 -13.01 2.86 15.84
CA GLN A 170 -11.88 2.67 16.74
C GLN A 170 -11.04 1.46 16.28
N SER A 171 -9.71 1.60 16.28
CA SER A 171 -8.80 0.46 16.08
C SER A 171 -8.88 -0.51 17.26
N GLN A 172 -9.12 -1.79 16.98
CA GLN A 172 -9.04 -2.84 17.98
C GLN A 172 -7.88 -3.80 17.70
N PRO A 173 -7.03 -4.07 18.71
CA PRO A 173 -6.00 -5.09 18.59
C PRO A 173 -6.62 -6.49 18.71
N LYS A 174 -6.93 -7.16 17.59
CA LYS A 174 -7.22 -8.61 17.58
C LYS A 174 -6.01 -9.40 17.11
N HIS A 175 -5.79 -10.58 17.70
CA HIS A 175 -4.71 -11.47 17.30
C HIS A 175 -4.79 -11.76 15.79
N ASN A 176 -3.69 -11.53 15.07
CA ASN A 176 -3.48 -11.80 13.63
C ASN A 176 -4.15 -10.86 12.62
N GLN A 177 -4.80 -9.76 13.02
CA GLN A 177 -5.36 -8.79 12.06
C GLN A 177 -4.82 -7.37 12.32
N ILE A 178 -4.15 -6.80 11.30
CA ILE A 178 -3.40 -5.53 11.41
C ILE A 178 -4.33 -4.29 11.35
N HIS A 179 -5.57 -4.46 10.90
CA HIS A 179 -6.47 -3.35 10.57
C HIS A 179 -7.93 -3.65 10.92
N GLN A 180 -8.20 -4.20 12.11
CA GLN A 180 -9.58 -4.31 12.56
C GLN A 180 -9.99 -3.02 13.24
N TYR A 181 -11.04 -2.42 12.71
CA TYR A 181 -11.70 -1.27 13.31
C TYR A 181 -13.15 -1.64 13.61
N GLU A 182 -13.69 -1.13 14.71
CA GLU A 182 -15.09 -1.30 15.08
C GLU A 182 -15.80 0.05 15.02
N SER A 183 -17.00 0.06 14.43
CA SER A 183 -17.83 1.25 14.31
C SER A 183 -18.41 1.63 15.68
N LEU A 184 -18.25 2.89 16.06
CA LEU A 184 -18.82 3.44 17.28
C LEU A 184 -20.25 3.91 17.00
N LYS A 185 -21.16 3.63 17.94
CA LYS A 185 -22.56 4.04 17.79
C LYS A 185 -22.68 5.54 18.02
N SER A 186 -23.39 6.23 17.14
CA SER A 186 -23.64 7.67 17.28
C SER A 186 -24.42 8.03 18.55
N SER A 187 -25.23 7.10 19.07
CA SER A 187 -25.93 7.24 20.36
C SER A 187 -24.97 7.47 21.54
N ASP A 188 -23.73 7.01 21.41
CA ASP A 188 -22.78 6.98 22.51
C ASP A 188 -21.95 8.26 22.54
N PHE A 189 -22.06 9.16 21.54
CA PHE A 189 -21.19 10.34 21.43
C PHE A 189 -21.42 11.38 22.54
N GLU A 190 -22.58 11.35 23.20
CA GLU A 190 -22.85 12.20 24.37
C GLU A 190 -22.20 11.68 25.66
N LEU A 191 -21.78 10.41 25.67
CA LEU A 191 -21.11 9.78 26.80
C LEU A 191 -19.66 10.25 26.95
N LEU A 192 -19.06 9.89 28.08
CA LEU A 192 -17.65 10.17 28.37
C LEU A 192 -16.73 9.36 27.45
N LEU A 193 -15.58 9.91 27.11
CA LEU A 193 -14.56 9.25 26.28
C LEU A 193 -14.19 7.85 26.77
N SER A 194 -14.10 7.65 28.09
CA SER A 194 -13.85 6.34 28.73
C SER A 194 -14.98 5.31 28.59
N GLN A 195 -16.20 5.76 28.33
CA GLN A 195 -17.36 4.90 28.12
C GLN A 195 -17.54 4.52 26.66
N VAL A 196 -17.13 5.41 25.74
CA VAL A 196 -17.22 5.18 24.29
C VAL A 196 -16.07 4.31 23.78
N LEU A 197 -14.84 4.57 24.22
CA LEU A 197 -13.66 3.84 23.75
C LEU A 197 -13.39 2.61 24.61
N SER A 198 -13.20 1.45 23.99
CA SER A 198 -12.91 0.20 24.70
C SER A 198 -11.79 -0.61 24.01
N PRO A 199 -10.62 -0.79 24.66
CA PRO A 199 -10.18 -0.11 25.89
C PRO A 199 -9.95 1.39 25.66
N CYS A 200 -9.91 2.21 26.72
CA CYS A 200 -9.62 3.64 26.66
C CYS A 200 -8.20 3.91 27.19
N LEU A 201 -7.21 3.86 26.29
CA LEU A 201 -5.77 3.91 26.59
C LEU A 201 -5.06 4.83 25.59
N SER A 202 -3.92 5.38 25.98
CA SER A 202 -3.06 6.15 25.07
C SER A 202 -2.53 5.26 23.93
N GLY A 203 -2.42 5.83 22.73
CA GLY A 203 -2.02 5.12 21.51
C GLY A 203 -3.18 4.61 20.66
N ILE A 204 -4.43 4.74 21.11
CA ILE A 204 -5.61 4.38 20.31
C ILE A 204 -5.64 5.18 19.03
N SER A 205 -6.03 4.51 17.94
CA SER A 205 -6.30 5.14 16.67
C SER A 205 -7.78 5.17 16.38
N ILE A 206 -8.30 6.33 15.98
CA ILE A 206 -9.65 6.48 15.45
C ILE A 206 -9.61 6.91 13.98
N ILE A 207 -10.58 6.43 13.20
CA ILE A 207 -10.86 6.91 11.85
C ILE A 207 -12.18 7.67 11.92
N ILE A 208 -12.21 8.88 11.36
CA ILE A 208 -13.40 9.71 11.28
C ILE A 208 -13.77 9.91 9.81
N GLN A 209 -15.06 9.79 9.52
CA GLN A 209 -15.67 10.17 8.26
C GLN A 209 -16.85 11.12 8.56
N ILE A 210 -17.01 12.14 7.72
CA ILE A 210 -18.18 13.02 7.76
C ILE A 210 -19.13 12.58 6.64
N VAL A 211 -20.39 12.34 6.98
CA VAL A 211 -21.42 11.97 6.01
C VAL A 211 -21.86 13.21 5.25
N ASN A 212 -21.59 13.24 3.95
CA ASN A 212 -22.09 14.30 3.08
C ASN A 212 -23.42 13.86 2.46
N PRO A 213 -24.55 14.52 2.76
CA PRO A 213 -25.87 14.14 2.22
C PRO A 213 -25.96 14.29 0.69
N ASN A 214 -25.06 15.07 0.09
CA ASN A 214 -25.00 15.31 -1.36
C ASN A 214 -24.09 14.34 -2.11
N GLN A 215 -23.40 13.42 -1.43
CA GLN A 215 -22.64 12.36 -2.09
C GLN A 215 -23.63 11.32 -2.63
N THR A 216 -23.97 11.41 -3.91
CA THR A 216 -24.73 10.37 -4.59
C THR A 216 -23.87 9.12 -4.77
N ASP A 217 -24.38 7.96 -4.35
CA ASP A 217 -23.75 6.62 -4.38
C ASP A 217 -23.27 6.12 -5.76
N LYS A 218 -23.32 6.94 -6.81
CA LYS A 218 -23.26 6.48 -8.20
C LYS A 218 -21.85 6.41 -8.79
N GLU A 219 -20.85 7.09 -8.23
CA GLU A 219 -19.51 7.14 -8.83
C GLU A 219 -18.39 6.45 -8.01
N ASN A 220 -18.48 6.44 -6.68
CA ASN A 220 -17.40 5.90 -5.85
C ASN A 220 -17.73 4.52 -5.29
N SER A 221 -16.81 3.57 -5.44
CA SER A 221 -17.01 2.18 -4.99
C SER A 221 -16.80 1.99 -3.49
N LEU A 222 -16.16 2.97 -2.83
CA LEU A 222 -15.81 2.98 -1.41
C LEU A 222 -16.42 4.19 -0.70
N THR A 223 -17.75 4.31 -0.70
CA THR A 223 -18.46 5.45 -0.09
C THR A 223 -18.31 5.53 1.43
N THR A 224 -18.02 4.41 2.10
CA THR A 224 -17.85 4.35 3.56
C THR A 224 -16.45 3.88 3.99
N VAL A 225 -16.03 4.28 5.19
CA VAL A 225 -14.83 3.73 5.85
C VAL A 225 -14.90 2.19 5.95
N ASP A 226 -16.08 1.63 6.22
CA ASP A 226 -16.27 0.18 6.28
C ASP A 226 -15.96 -0.50 4.95
N ASP A 227 -16.39 0.10 3.84
CA ASP A 227 -16.07 -0.40 2.50
C ASP A 227 -14.57 -0.30 2.21
N TYR A 228 -13.95 0.82 2.58
CA TYR A 228 -12.51 1.02 2.44
C TYR A 228 -11.71 -0.01 3.24
N LEU A 229 -12.05 -0.23 4.51
CA LEU A 229 -11.35 -1.19 5.38
C LEU A 229 -11.57 -2.64 4.94
N ARG A 230 -12.80 -2.98 4.51
CA ARG A 230 -13.08 -4.30 3.90
C ARG A 230 -12.30 -4.50 2.61
N ASN A 231 -12.19 -3.46 1.77
CA ASN A 231 -11.35 -3.50 0.58
C ASN A 231 -9.88 -3.75 0.97
N LEU A 232 -9.33 -2.93 1.88
CA LEU A 232 -7.94 -2.99 2.31
C LEU A 232 -7.55 -4.34 2.93
N SER A 233 -8.38 -4.89 3.81
CA SER A 233 -8.18 -6.22 4.41
C SER A 233 -8.27 -7.36 3.41
N SER A 234 -8.99 -7.18 2.31
CA SER A 234 -9.08 -8.17 1.23
C SER A 234 -7.94 -8.08 0.20
N ARG A 235 -7.09 -7.05 0.28
CA ARG A 235 -5.95 -6.88 -0.65
C ARG A 235 -4.90 -7.94 -0.41
N GLN A 236 -4.39 -8.48 -1.50
CA GLN A 236 -3.26 -9.40 -1.52
C GLN A 236 -2.15 -8.79 -2.36
N GLU A 237 -0.92 -9.16 -2.03
CA GLU A 237 0.26 -8.77 -2.78
C GLU A 237 0.41 -9.64 -4.02
N PHE A 238 0.57 -8.99 -5.17
CA PHE A 238 0.83 -9.61 -6.45
C PHE A 238 2.12 -9.08 -7.05
N ASP A 239 3.05 -9.99 -7.32
CA ASP A 239 4.25 -9.67 -8.07
C ASP A 239 3.94 -9.68 -9.57
N VAL A 240 4.28 -8.60 -10.27
CA VAL A 240 4.06 -8.46 -11.71
C VAL A 240 5.34 -8.77 -12.48
N TYR A 241 5.26 -9.71 -13.42
CA TYR A 241 6.36 -10.16 -14.27
C TYR A 241 6.02 -9.97 -15.75
N HIS A 242 7.03 -9.59 -16.53
CA HIS A 242 6.94 -9.64 -17.99
C HIS A 242 7.36 -11.02 -18.49
N ARG A 243 6.51 -11.68 -19.30
CA ARG A 243 6.74 -13.06 -19.80
C ARG A 243 8.10 -13.22 -20.47
N ASP A 244 8.45 -12.30 -21.35
CA ASP A 244 9.67 -12.40 -22.16
C ASP A 244 10.90 -11.81 -21.44
N SER A 245 10.81 -11.54 -20.13
CA SER A 245 11.96 -11.06 -19.35
C SER A 245 12.95 -12.20 -19.11
N LEU A 246 14.16 -12.05 -19.67
CA LEU A 246 15.25 -13.03 -19.53
C LEU A 246 15.65 -13.32 -18.08
N ARG A 247 15.42 -12.37 -17.17
CA ARG A 247 15.88 -12.45 -15.78
C ARG A 247 14.84 -12.96 -14.79
N ASN A 248 13.59 -13.18 -15.23
CA ASN A 248 12.46 -13.51 -14.33
C ASN A 248 12.38 -12.56 -13.11
N GLU A 249 12.75 -11.29 -13.29
CA GLU A 249 12.71 -10.29 -12.22
C GLU A 249 11.29 -9.74 -12.07
N CYS A 250 10.86 -9.55 -10.81
CA CYS A 250 9.62 -8.85 -10.49
C CYS A 250 9.79 -7.38 -10.88
N LEU A 251 8.92 -6.87 -11.76
CA LEU A 251 8.99 -5.48 -12.22
C LEU A 251 8.47 -4.53 -11.15
N PHE A 252 7.31 -4.85 -10.58
CA PHE A 252 6.68 -4.10 -9.50
C PHE A 252 5.62 -4.96 -8.83
N LYS A 253 5.11 -4.46 -7.70
CA LYS A 253 4.10 -5.11 -6.88
C LYS A 253 2.77 -4.37 -6.97
N LEU A 254 1.68 -5.11 -7.03
CA LEU A 254 0.32 -4.60 -6.95
C LEU A 254 -0.37 -5.14 -5.69
N PHE A 255 -1.09 -4.27 -4.99
CA PHE A 255 -1.86 -4.65 -3.80
C PHE A 255 -3.35 -4.54 -4.11
N LEU A 256 -3.94 -5.65 -4.55
CA LEU A 256 -5.28 -5.68 -5.11
C LEU A 256 -6.15 -6.72 -4.40
N PRO A 257 -7.47 -6.48 -4.26
CA PRO A 257 -8.37 -7.52 -3.80
C PRO A 257 -8.63 -8.55 -4.89
N LEU A 258 -8.91 -9.80 -4.51
CA LEU A 258 -9.18 -10.88 -5.49
C LEU A 258 -10.43 -10.64 -6.36
N LYS A 259 -11.32 -9.73 -5.94
CA LYS A 259 -12.51 -9.35 -6.70
C LYS A 259 -12.24 -8.37 -7.85
N THR A 260 -11.03 -7.81 -7.97
CA THR A 260 -10.66 -6.87 -9.02
C THR A 260 -10.83 -7.49 -10.41
N SER A 261 -11.41 -6.73 -11.35
CA SER A 261 -11.59 -7.17 -12.74
C SER A 261 -10.24 -7.21 -13.47
N ILE A 262 -10.11 -8.13 -14.43
CA ILE A 262 -8.89 -8.23 -15.24
C ILE A 262 -8.66 -6.96 -16.07
N LYS A 263 -9.73 -6.31 -16.56
CA LYS A 263 -9.68 -4.98 -17.18
C LYS A 263 -8.91 -3.97 -16.32
N HIS A 264 -9.27 -3.85 -15.05
CA HIS A 264 -8.62 -2.89 -14.16
C HIS A 264 -7.17 -3.27 -13.85
N VAL A 265 -6.86 -4.56 -13.74
CA VAL A 265 -5.47 -5.04 -13.58
C VAL A 265 -4.62 -4.64 -14.79
N ILE A 266 -5.15 -4.82 -16.02
CA ILE A 266 -4.45 -4.45 -17.25
C ILE A 266 -4.21 -2.94 -17.30
N GLN A 267 -5.22 -2.13 -16.94
CA GLN A 267 -5.09 -0.67 -16.85
C GLN A 267 -3.98 -0.24 -15.90
N LEU A 268 -3.94 -0.80 -14.68
CA LEU A 268 -2.91 -0.48 -13.70
C LEU A 268 -1.52 -0.89 -14.18
N ILE A 269 -1.39 -2.03 -14.87
CA ILE A 269 -0.12 -2.44 -15.46
C ILE A 269 0.26 -1.43 -16.54
N ALA A 270 -0.65 -1.15 -17.49
CA ALA A 270 -0.47 -0.25 -18.62
C ALA A 270 0.02 1.14 -18.19
N GLU A 271 -0.63 1.73 -17.19
CA GLU A 271 -0.26 3.01 -16.60
C GLU A 271 1.16 2.96 -15.99
N ARG A 272 1.50 1.89 -15.28
CA ARG A 272 2.81 1.73 -14.61
C ARG A 272 3.97 1.56 -15.58
N ILE A 273 3.72 0.93 -16.73
CA ILE A 273 4.75 0.69 -17.76
C ILE A 273 4.67 1.68 -18.93
N GLU A 274 3.75 2.64 -18.89
CA GLU A 274 3.50 3.64 -19.93
C GLU A 274 3.21 3.03 -21.31
N TYR A 275 2.31 2.03 -21.35
CA TYR A 275 1.87 1.37 -22.58
C TYR A 275 0.35 1.46 -22.79
N SER A 276 -0.09 1.19 -24.03
CA SER A 276 -1.52 1.04 -24.33
C SER A 276 -2.09 -0.22 -23.69
N GLU A 277 -3.24 -0.09 -23.02
CA GLU A 277 -3.97 -1.19 -22.38
C GLU A 277 -4.38 -2.29 -23.37
N GLU A 278 -4.63 -1.94 -24.63
CA GLU A 278 -5.00 -2.89 -25.69
C GLU A 278 -3.82 -3.76 -26.15
N GLN A 279 -2.59 -3.38 -25.82
CA GLN A 279 -1.37 -4.12 -26.19
C GLN A 279 -0.92 -5.06 -25.07
N ILE A 280 -1.68 -5.18 -23.99
CA ILE A 280 -1.31 -5.99 -22.83
C ILE A 280 -2.27 -7.17 -22.70
N ILE A 281 -1.70 -8.37 -22.57
CA ILE A 281 -2.44 -9.57 -22.23
C ILE A 281 -1.86 -10.21 -20.96
N ILE A 282 -2.74 -10.72 -20.10
CA ILE A 282 -2.37 -11.48 -18.92
C ILE A 282 -2.35 -12.96 -19.28
N GLN A 283 -1.34 -13.68 -18.82
CA GLN A 283 -1.23 -15.12 -19.03
C GLN A 283 -1.78 -15.87 -17.81
N LYS A 284 -2.70 -16.81 -18.03
CA LYS A 284 -3.07 -17.72 -16.96
C LYS A 284 -1.90 -18.63 -16.63
N SER A 285 -1.60 -18.74 -15.34
CA SER A 285 -0.68 -19.75 -14.83
C SER A 285 -1.28 -21.14 -15.10
N SER A 286 -0.65 -21.94 -15.95
CA SER A 286 -0.99 -23.34 -16.07
C SER A 286 -0.56 -24.04 -14.78
N ASN A 287 -1.50 -24.52 -13.97
CA ASN A 287 -1.24 -25.31 -12.76
C ASN A 287 -0.55 -26.68 -13.03
N SER A 288 0.00 -26.89 -14.24
CA SER A 288 0.79 -28.07 -14.58
C SER A 288 2.27 -27.70 -14.52
N THR A 289 2.98 -28.28 -13.57
CA THR A 289 4.44 -28.28 -13.40
C THR A 289 5.19 -29.02 -14.51
N LEU A 290 4.57 -29.30 -15.65
CA LEU A 290 5.12 -30.17 -16.69
C LEU A 290 4.65 -29.76 -18.09
N ILE A 291 5.13 -28.63 -18.62
CA ILE A 291 5.19 -28.46 -20.09
C ILE A 291 6.50 -27.75 -20.45
N THR A 292 7.51 -28.56 -20.74
CA THR A 292 8.80 -28.20 -21.36
C THR A 292 8.69 -27.82 -22.83
N ASN A 293 7.49 -27.62 -23.39
CA ASN A 293 7.29 -27.33 -24.80
C ASN A 293 6.53 -26.02 -25.01
N ILE A 294 7.23 -25.06 -25.60
CA ILE A 294 6.77 -23.76 -26.08
C ILE A 294 5.80 -23.99 -27.25
N THR A 295 4.56 -24.44 -27.01
CA THR A 295 3.53 -24.51 -28.07
C THR A 295 2.09 -24.64 -27.58
N THR A 296 1.81 -24.91 -26.29
CA THR A 296 0.43 -24.98 -25.81
C THR A 296 -0.04 -23.64 -25.30
N SER A 297 -1.13 -23.13 -25.89
CA SER A 297 -1.83 -21.90 -25.55
C SER A 297 -2.22 -21.86 -24.07
N THR A 298 -1.36 -21.29 -23.23
CA THR A 298 -1.79 -20.74 -21.94
C THR A 298 -2.90 -19.74 -22.28
N SER A 299 -4.14 -20.01 -21.88
CA SER A 299 -5.26 -19.10 -22.10
C SER A 299 -4.84 -17.69 -21.69
N SER A 300 -4.89 -16.74 -22.62
CA SER A 300 -4.54 -15.35 -22.39
C SER A 300 -5.80 -14.54 -22.13
N LEU A 301 -5.74 -13.65 -21.15
CA LEU A 301 -6.80 -12.71 -20.85
C LEU A 301 -6.43 -11.34 -21.40
N HIS A 302 -7.40 -10.70 -22.04
CA HIS A 302 -7.29 -9.35 -22.59
C HIS A 302 -8.24 -8.41 -21.84
N ILE A 303 -8.14 -7.11 -22.14
CA ILE A 303 -8.92 -6.07 -21.47
C ILE A 303 -10.44 -6.24 -21.58
N GLY A 304 -10.94 -6.74 -22.72
CA GLY A 304 -12.37 -7.08 -22.89
C GLY A 304 -12.87 -8.30 -22.10
N CYS A 305 -12.05 -8.93 -21.25
CA CYS A 305 -12.46 -10.10 -20.47
C CYS A 305 -13.20 -9.69 -19.18
N GLU A 306 -14.37 -10.28 -18.94
CA GLU A 306 -15.16 -10.04 -17.71
C GLU A 306 -14.68 -10.82 -16.48
N GLN A 307 -13.61 -11.62 -16.62
CA GLN A 307 -13.05 -12.37 -15.51
C GLN A 307 -12.45 -11.45 -14.45
N LYS A 308 -12.33 -12.00 -13.24
CA LYS A 308 -11.75 -11.35 -12.07
C LYS A 308 -10.42 -12.01 -11.71
N LEU A 309 -9.63 -11.32 -10.89
CA LEU A 309 -8.34 -11.78 -10.42
C LEU A 309 -8.43 -13.15 -9.71
N ARG A 310 -9.51 -13.41 -8.95
CA ARG A 310 -9.79 -14.72 -8.34
C ARG A 310 -9.81 -15.88 -9.34
N ASP A 311 -10.21 -15.64 -10.59
CA ASP A 311 -10.36 -16.68 -11.61
C ASP A 311 -9.00 -17.11 -12.19
N LEU A 312 -7.96 -16.30 -11.98
CA LEU A 312 -6.57 -16.69 -12.26
C LEU A 312 -6.02 -17.69 -11.23
N TYR A 313 -6.61 -17.74 -10.04
CA TYR A 313 -6.11 -18.54 -8.91
C TYR A 313 -7.22 -19.45 -8.35
N PRO A 314 -7.71 -20.44 -9.13
CA PRO A 314 -8.80 -21.33 -8.71
C PRO A 314 -8.42 -22.20 -7.49
N ASN A 315 -7.14 -22.51 -7.33
CA ASN A 315 -6.63 -23.24 -6.17
C ASN A 315 -6.22 -22.28 -5.04
N LEU A 316 -7.22 -21.76 -4.32
CA LEU A 316 -7.01 -20.88 -3.16
C LEU A 316 -6.29 -21.55 -1.98
N ARG A 317 -6.03 -22.86 -2.04
CA ARG A 317 -5.37 -23.66 -1.00
C ARG A 317 -3.84 -23.51 -0.96
N ILE A 318 -3.23 -22.74 -1.87
CA ILE A 318 -1.80 -22.41 -1.75
C ILE A 318 -1.65 -21.34 -0.68
N THR A 319 -1.76 -21.79 0.58
CA THR A 319 -1.32 -21.11 1.79
C THR A 319 0.19 -21.21 1.88
N GLY A 320 0.87 -20.53 0.96
CA GLY A 320 2.30 -20.28 1.03
C GLY A 320 2.52 -18.78 1.18
N THR A 321 3.48 -18.40 2.01
CA THR A 321 3.94 -17.02 2.26
C THR A 321 4.53 -16.31 1.03
N SER A 322 4.42 -16.89 -0.16
CA SER A 322 4.92 -16.32 -1.40
C SER A 322 3.87 -15.43 -2.09
N PRO A 323 4.25 -14.23 -2.55
CA PRO A 323 3.34 -13.36 -3.29
C PRO A 323 2.85 -14.06 -4.56
N ARG A 324 1.58 -13.85 -4.90
CA ARG A 324 0.97 -14.43 -6.10
C ARG A 324 1.54 -13.74 -7.33
N LYS A 325 1.78 -14.47 -8.42
CA LYS A 325 2.42 -13.91 -9.62
C LYS A 325 1.39 -13.55 -10.69
N ILE A 326 1.46 -12.34 -11.23
CA ILE A 326 0.75 -11.92 -12.44
C ILE A 326 1.79 -11.85 -13.56
N ILE A 327 1.62 -12.67 -14.59
CA ILE A 327 2.51 -12.69 -15.76
C ILE A 327 1.77 -12.00 -16.90
N PHE A 328 2.31 -10.91 -17.42
CA PHE A 328 1.77 -10.24 -18.60
C PHE A 328 2.73 -10.38 -19.78
N LYS A 329 2.17 -10.30 -20.99
CA LYS A 329 2.93 -10.20 -22.24
C LYS A 329 2.52 -8.93 -22.96
N LYS A 330 3.53 -8.17 -23.40
CA LYS A 330 3.33 -7.07 -24.33
C LYS A 330 3.13 -7.62 -25.75
N LEU A 331 2.10 -7.16 -26.41
CA LEU A 331 1.84 -7.38 -27.83
C LEU A 331 2.41 -6.21 -28.64
N PRO A 332 2.95 -6.48 -29.83
CA PRO A 332 3.38 -5.42 -30.74
C PRO A 332 2.20 -4.69 -31.44
N PHE A 333 0.97 -5.13 -31.21
CA PHE A 333 -0.26 -4.61 -31.80
C PHE A 333 -1.43 -4.80 -30.82
N ASN A 334 -2.59 -4.19 -31.11
CA ASN A 334 -3.76 -4.26 -30.24
C ASN A 334 -4.37 -5.66 -30.24
N TYR A 335 -4.80 -6.15 -29.08
CA TYR A 335 -5.29 -7.53 -28.94
C TYR A 335 -6.50 -7.84 -29.84
N THR A 336 -7.32 -6.84 -30.18
CA THR A 336 -8.45 -6.96 -31.13
C THR A 336 -8.00 -7.39 -32.53
N GLU A 337 -6.76 -7.07 -32.91
CA GLU A 337 -6.18 -7.57 -34.16
C GLU A 337 -5.77 -9.04 -34.08
N LEU A 338 -5.68 -9.67 -32.89
CA LEU A 338 -5.32 -11.10 -32.77
C LEU A 338 -6.34 -12.01 -33.47
N GLU A 339 -7.63 -11.68 -33.44
CA GLU A 339 -8.66 -12.45 -34.15
C GLU A 339 -8.47 -12.39 -35.67
N HIS A 340 -7.95 -11.26 -36.15
CA HIS A 340 -7.71 -10.97 -37.55
C HIS A 340 -6.30 -11.34 -38.01
N ARG A 341 -5.44 -11.79 -37.09
CA ARG A 341 -4.05 -12.19 -37.38
C ARG A 341 -3.84 -13.67 -37.13
N ARG A 342 -2.91 -14.27 -37.85
CA ARG A 342 -2.46 -15.65 -37.65
C ARG A 342 -0.95 -15.66 -37.42
N LEU A 343 -0.50 -16.60 -36.59
CA LEU A 343 0.93 -16.85 -36.45
C LEU A 343 1.43 -17.45 -37.77
N PHE A 344 2.38 -16.78 -38.41
CA PHE A 344 3.03 -17.21 -39.63
C PHE A 344 4.51 -17.42 -39.34
N ARG A 345 4.97 -18.66 -39.53
CA ARG A 345 6.39 -19.03 -39.38
C ARG A 345 7.07 -18.83 -40.73
N LEU A 346 8.19 -18.11 -40.74
CA LEU A 346 8.96 -17.84 -41.93
C LEU A 346 10.45 -18.00 -41.65
N PHE A 347 11.21 -18.34 -42.69
CA PHE A 347 12.65 -18.44 -42.62
C PHE A 347 13.26 -17.21 -43.29
N VAL A 348 13.96 -16.39 -42.51
CA VAL A 348 14.70 -15.24 -43.02
C VAL A 348 16.13 -15.68 -43.29
N THR A 349 16.60 -15.48 -44.52
CA THR A 349 18.01 -15.67 -44.88
C THR A 349 18.80 -14.41 -44.52
N ASN A 350 19.91 -14.58 -43.80
CA ASN A 350 20.76 -13.46 -43.41
C ASN A 350 21.53 -12.92 -44.63
N SER A 351 21.53 -11.60 -44.82
CA SER A 351 22.25 -10.95 -45.92
C SER A 351 23.77 -11.22 -45.90
N ARG A 352 24.36 -11.48 -44.73
CA ARG A 352 25.81 -11.73 -44.58
C ARG A 352 26.20 -13.20 -44.69
N LYS A 353 25.27 -14.13 -44.44
CA LYS A 353 25.53 -15.58 -44.42
C LYS A 353 24.33 -16.30 -45.05
N LYS A 354 24.42 -16.56 -46.36
CA LYS A 354 23.32 -17.12 -47.16
C LYS A 354 22.86 -18.50 -46.67
N ASP A 355 23.72 -19.23 -45.97
CA ASP A 355 23.43 -20.57 -45.44
C ASP A 355 22.78 -20.54 -44.04
N GLU A 356 22.76 -19.38 -43.38
CA GLU A 356 22.08 -19.23 -42.09
C GLU A 356 20.64 -18.76 -42.31
N GLN A 357 19.70 -19.70 -42.15
CA GLN A 357 18.27 -19.41 -42.09
C GLN A 357 17.86 -19.23 -40.62
N ARG A 358 17.29 -18.06 -40.32
CA ARG A 358 16.69 -17.79 -39.01
C ARG A 358 15.18 -17.99 -39.11
N GLU A 359 14.65 -18.93 -38.34
CA GLU A 359 13.20 -19.04 -38.16
C GLU A 359 12.69 -17.83 -37.36
N VAL A 360 11.68 -17.16 -37.90
CA VAL A 360 10.99 -16.04 -37.26
C VAL A 360 9.49 -16.33 -37.28
N GLN A 361 8.81 -16.00 -36.18
CA GLN A 361 7.37 -16.12 -36.08
C GLN A 361 6.77 -14.73 -36.01
N LEU A 362 5.91 -14.39 -36.97
CA LEU A 362 5.22 -13.11 -37.05
C LEU A 362 3.71 -13.28 -36.96
N TYR A 363 3.01 -12.24 -36.53
CA TYR A 363 1.55 -12.20 -36.53
C TYR A 363 1.06 -11.43 -37.75
N VAL A 364 0.58 -12.16 -38.75
CA VAL A 364 0.21 -11.60 -40.06
C VAL A 364 -1.30 -11.52 -40.19
N ARG A 365 -1.84 -10.46 -40.78
CA ARG A 365 -3.29 -10.36 -41.02
C ARG A 365 -3.76 -11.51 -41.92
N LYS A 366 -4.89 -12.14 -41.57
CA LYS A 366 -5.46 -13.27 -42.31
C LYS A 366 -5.90 -12.88 -43.72
N SER A 367 -6.31 -11.63 -43.90
CA SER A 367 -6.78 -11.05 -45.16
C SER A 367 -5.68 -10.36 -45.98
N SER A 368 -4.43 -10.29 -45.49
CA SER A 368 -3.39 -9.54 -46.20
C SER A 368 -2.94 -10.24 -47.49
N THR A 369 -2.66 -9.43 -48.51
CA THR A 369 -1.98 -9.90 -49.71
C THR A 369 -0.47 -10.10 -49.45
N VAL A 370 0.22 -10.82 -50.35
CA VAL A 370 1.68 -11.03 -50.23
C VAL A 370 2.44 -9.69 -50.22
N ALA A 371 2.01 -8.72 -51.03
CA ALA A 371 2.64 -7.41 -51.07
C ALA A 371 2.55 -6.67 -49.73
N GLU A 372 1.36 -6.65 -49.11
CA GLU A 372 1.14 -6.05 -47.79
C GLU A 372 1.94 -6.76 -46.70
N PHE A 373 2.01 -8.09 -46.75
CA PHE A 373 2.81 -8.89 -45.83
C PHE A 373 4.30 -8.56 -45.92
N LEU A 374 4.86 -8.41 -47.13
CA LEU A 374 6.27 -8.06 -47.31
C LEU A 374 6.58 -6.64 -46.79
N VAL A 375 5.66 -5.69 -46.96
CA VAL A 375 5.77 -4.35 -46.37
C VAL A 375 5.74 -4.43 -44.84
N GLU A 376 4.85 -5.23 -44.27
CA GLU A 376 4.74 -5.43 -42.82
C GLU A 376 6.00 -6.10 -42.24
N ILE A 377 6.58 -7.11 -42.90
CA ILE A 377 7.87 -7.69 -42.51
C ILE A 377 8.95 -6.62 -42.44
N LYS A 378 9.02 -5.73 -43.44
CA LYS A 378 10.04 -4.68 -43.49
C LYS A 378 9.93 -3.70 -42.33
N GLN A 379 8.71 -3.41 -41.87
CA GLN A 379 8.47 -2.57 -40.68
C GLN A 379 8.88 -3.27 -39.38
N TRP A 380 8.56 -4.56 -39.24
CA TRP A 380 8.84 -5.33 -38.04
C TRP A 380 10.31 -5.71 -37.91
N MET A 381 10.99 -5.87 -39.04
CA MET A 381 12.40 -6.23 -39.10
C MET A 381 13.16 -5.33 -40.09
N PRO A 382 13.45 -4.07 -39.71
CA PRO A 382 14.15 -3.12 -40.59
C PRO A 382 15.51 -3.62 -41.08
N ALA A 383 16.16 -4.49 -40.28
CA ALA A 383 17.46 -5.07 -40.57
C ALA A 383 17.45 -6.28 -41.54
N VAL A 384 16.28 -6.69 -42.07
CA VAL A 384 16.22 -7.79 -43.06
C VAL A 384 16.83 -7.36 -44.39
N CYS A 385 16.65 -6.10 -44.78
CA CYS A 385 17.29 -5.55 -45.97
C CYS A 385 18.70 -5.08 -45.61
N SER A 386 19.72 -5.48 -46.38
CA SER A 386 21.05 -4.90 -46.23
C SER A 386 21.06 -3.44 -46.67
N GLU A 387 21.91 -2.62 -46.06
CA GLU A 387 22.06 -1.19 -46.40
C GLU A 387 22.37 -0.98 -47.89
N ASN A 388 23.10 -1.91 -48.51
CA ASN A 388 23.47 -1.89 -49.94
C ASN A 388 22.61 -2.85 -50.81
N GLY A 389 21.49 -3.37 -50.29
CA GLY A 389 20.63 -4.32 -50.98
C GLY A 389 19.54 -3.66 -51.83
N SER A 390 18.81 -4.47 -52.62
CA SER A 390 17.70 -4.00 -53.46
C SER A 390 16.49 -3.45 -52.68
N GLN A 391 16.49 -3.56 -51.34
CA GLN A 391 15.40 -3.13 -50.47
C GLN A 391 14.04 -3.80 -50.76
N GLN A 392 14.03 -4.83 -51.61
CA GLN A 392 12.87 -5.61 -52.03
C GLN A 392 12.93 -7.00 -51.42
N LEU A 393 11.79 -7.46 -50.89
CA LEU A 393 11.60 -8.79 -50.35
C LEU A 393 10.77 -9.63 -51.34
N ARG A 394 10.91 -10.95 -51.30
CA ARG A 394 10.20 -11.89 -52.17
C ARG A 394 9.70 -13.10 -51.40
#